data_AF-A0A7C5GAW0-F1
#
_entry.id   AF-A0A7C5GAW0-F1
#
_cell.length_a   1.000
_cell.length_b   1.000
_cell.length_c   1.000
_cell.angle_alpha   90.00
_cell.angle_beta   90.00
_cell.angle_gamma   90.00
#
_symmetry.space_group_name_H-M   'P 1'
#
loop_
_entity.id
_entity.type
_entity.pdbx_description
1 polymer ?
#
loop_
_entity_poly.entity_id
_entity_poly.type
_entity_poly.pdbx_seq_one_letter_code
_entity_poly.pdbx_strand_id
1 'polypeptide(L)'
;PNILNERYNQKAWVPAHSGGNGNGPGNIRVLRYADILLIAAEALNENDNPTEALKYLNMVRARARGNNNFILKDISETDKFKLREIIYHERRVELAMEQHRWFDLIREGNVADIMTALDKVFIIGKHELMPIPQSEIDLSGGTMTQNPGY
;
A
#
# COMPACT_ATOMS: atom_id res chain seq x y z
N PRO A 1 21.25 3.33 22.13
CA PRO A 1 21.23 1.85 22.06
C PRO A 1 21.61 1.37 20.64
N ASN A 2 22.75 0.69 20.51
CA ASN A 2 23.13 0.01 19.27
C ASN A 2 22.27 -1.23 19.11
N ILE A 3 21.19 -1.10 18.34
CA ILE A 3 20.32 -2.23 18.02
C ILE A 3 20.86 -2.86 16.74
N LEU A 4 21.65 -3.92 16.91
CA LEU A 4 22.13 -4.77 15.82
C LEU A 4 21.03 -5.79 15.45
N ASN A 5 20.75 -5.94 14.15
CA ASN A 5 19.95 -7.01 13.54
C ASN A 5 18.41 -6.99 13.66
N GLU A 6 17.77 -5.92 14.12
CA GLU A 6 16.31 -5.85 14.05
C GLU A 6 15.87 -5.21 12.72
N ARG A 7 15.12 -5.98 11.91
CA ARG A 7 14.62 -5.59 10.59
C ARG A 7 13.51 -4.52 10.72
N TYR A 8 13.87 -3.32 11.14
CA TYR A 8 12.92 -2.21 11.24
C TYR A 8 12.82 -1.44 9.93
N ASN A 9 11.58 -1.07 9.58
CA ASN A 9 11.36 -0.06 8.57
C ASN A 9 11.69 1.31 9.19
N GLN A 10 12.82 1.90 8.79
CA GLN A 10 13.23 3.25 9.21
C GLN A 10 12.23 4.35 8.83
N LYS A 11 11.26 4.05 7.94
CA LYS A 11 10.14 4.97 7.63
C LYS A 11 9.10 5.02 8.75
N ALA A 12 8.93 3.93 9.51
CA ALA A 12 7.87 3.75 10.50
C ALA A 12 8.37 3.79 11.97
N TRP A 13 9.66 3.51 12.21
CA TRP A 13 10.20 3.41 13.56
C TRP A 13 11.29 4.46 13.84
N VAL A 14 11.22 5.09 15.01
CA VAL A 14 12.21 6.04 15.52
C VAL A 14 12.87 5.46 16.79
N PRO A 15 14.21 5.30 16.83
CA PRO A 15 14.89 4.54 17.88
C PRO A 15 14.77 5.05 19.31
N ALA A 16 14.73 6.37 19.50
CA ALA A 16 14.55 7.02 20.79
C ALA A 16 14.23 8.49 20.59
N HIS A 17 13.33 9.04 21.39
CA HIS A 17 13.05 10.47 21.44
C HIS A 17 12.55 10.89 22.81
N SER A 18 12.70 12.18 23.13
CA SER A 18 12.27 12.76 24.40
C SER A 18 10.75 12.92 24.55
N GLY A 19 9.97 12.71 23.49
CA GLY A 19 8.51 12.78 23.54
C GLY A 19 7.87 11.58 24.26
N GLY A 20 6.70 11.82 24.88
CA GLY A 20 5.93 10.80 25.60
C GLY A 20 5.25 9.76 24.71
N ASN A 21 4.43 8.88 25.30
CA ASN A 21 3.71 7.83 24.58
C ASN A 21 2.84 8.42 23.45
N GLY A 22 3.18 8.09 22.20
CA GLY A 22 2.51 8.58 20.99
C GLY A 22 3.16 9.80 20.33
N ASN A 23 4.19 10.40 20.92
CA ASN A 23 4.85 11.60 20.39
C ASN A 23 6.30 11.33 20.03
N GLY A 24 6.61 11.10 18.76
CA GLY A 24 7.97 11.03 18.24
C GLY A 24 8.34 12.21 17.32
N PRO A 25 9.63 12.37 16.97
CA PRO A 25 10.10 13.47 16.11
C PRO A 25 9.71 13.25 14.63
N GLY A 26 9.16 12.08 14.29
CA GLY A 26 8.66 11.78 12.96
C GLY A 26 7.19 12.16 12.84
N ASN A 27 6.87 13.01 11.86
CA ASN A 27 5.47 13.27 11.49
C ASN A 27 4.86 12.03 10.81
N ILE A 28 3.60 11.75 11.10
CA ILE A 28 2.82 10.75 10.36
C ILE A 28 2.62 11.26 8.94
N ARG A 29 3.05 10.47 7.97
CA ARG A 29 2.92 10.78 6.55
C ARG A 29 1.59 10.20 6.05
N VAL A 30 0.58 11.05 5.90
CA VAL A 30 -0.70 10.63 5.28
C VAL A 30 -0.54 10.44 3.77
N LEU A 31 0.27 11.30 3.15
CA LEU A 31 0.56 11.26 1.73
C LEU A 31 2.02 11.65 1.51
N ARG A 32 2.68 10.99 0.56
CA ARG A 32 4.06 11.31 0.19
C ARG A 32 4.30 11.16 -1.28
N TYR A 33 5.32 11.86 -1.76
CA TYR A 33 5.59 11.99 -3.19
C TYR A 33 5.74 10.65 -3.92
N ALA A 34 6.40 9.65 -3.33
CA ALA A 34 6.52 8.34 -3.97
C ALA A 34 5.20 7.55 -4.07
N ASP A 35 4.20 7.81 -3.21
CA ASP A 35 2.86 7.25 -3.43
C ASP A 35 2.22 7.90 -4.68
N ILE A 36 2.30 9.23 -4.81
CA ILE A 36 1.81 9.96 -5.99
C ILE A 36 2.48 9.48 -7.28
N LEU A 37 3.79 9.25 -7.27
CA LEU A 37 4.52 8.70 -8.42
C LEU A 37 4.00 7.32 -8.82
N LEU A 38 3.71 6.44 -7.86
CA LEU A 38 3.21 5.10 -8.13
C LEU A 38 1.74 5.10 -8.55
N ILE A 39 0.90 5.99 -8.00
CA ILE A 39 -0.47 6.22 -8.48
C ILE A 39 -0.44 6.70 -9.94
N ALA A 40 0.46 7.63 -10.28
CA ALA A 40 0.64 8.10 -11.65
C ALA A 40 1.12 6.98 -12.58
N ALA A 41 2.10 6.19 -12.15
CA ALA A 41 2.58 5.03 -12.92
C ALA A 41 1.46 4.03 -13.20
N GLU A 42 0.66 3.69 -12.19
CA GLU A 42 -0.47 2.78 -12.33
C GLU A 42 -1.51 3.33 -13.30
N ALA A 43 -1.97 4.58 -13.09
CA ALA A 43 -2.96 5.22 -13.95
C ALA A 43 -2.52 5.29 -15.42
N LEU A 44 -1.24 5.59 -15.67
CA LEU A 44 -0.68 5.63 -17.01
C LEU A 44 -0.62 4.24 -17.65
N ASN A 45 -0.23 3.21 -16.90
CA ASN A 45 -0.24 1.84 -17.40
C ASN A 45 -1.67 1.38 -17.74
N GLU A 46 -2.64 1.68 -16.88
CA GLU A 46 -4.06 1.36 -17.13
C GLU A 46 -4.64 2.11 -18.32
N ASN A 47 -4.13 3.31 -18.60
CA ASN A 47 -4.51 4.13 -19.75
C ASN A 47 -3.59 3.94 -20.96
N ASP A 48 -3.00 2.75 -21.12
CA ASP A 48 -2.21 2.33 -22.29
C ASP A 48 -1.00 3.23 -22.62
N ASN A 49 -0.40 3.86 -21.60
CA ASN A 49 0.79 4.71 -21.69
C ASN A 49 1.98 4.13 -20.88
N PRO A 50 2.44 2.90 -21.16
CA PRO A 50 3.43 2.20 -20.33
C PRO A 50 4.80 2.92 -20.31
N THR A 51 5.21 3.55 -21.40
CA THR A 51 6.48 4.28 -21.46
C THR A 51 6.53 5.47 -20.48
N GLU A 52 5.42 6.18 -20.30
CA GLU A 52 5.34 7.26 -19.30
C GLU A 52 5.23 6.69 -17.89
N ALA A 53 4.52 5.57 -17.69
CA ALA A 53 4.46 4.88 -16.42
C ALA A 53 5.85 4.47 -15.90
N LEU A 54 6.70 3.96 -16.79
CA LEU A 54 8.07 3.56 -16.47
C LEU A 54 8.91 4.71 -15.92
N LYS A 55 8.69 5.96 -16.35
CA LYS A 55 9.43 7.12 -15.82
C LYS A 55 9.18 7.27 -14.32
N TYR A 56 7.92 7.25 -13.90
CA TYR A 56 7.56 7.43 -12.51
C TYR A 56 7.91 6.23 -11.63
N LEU A 57 7.72 4.99 -12.15
CA LEU A 57 8.15 3.77 -11.48
C LEU A 57 9.67 3.79 -11.23
N ASN A 58 10.45 4.10 -12.25
CA ASN A 58 11.91 4.11 -12.15
C ASN A 58 12.45 5.26 -11.30
N MET A 59 11.73 6.38 -11.15
CA MET A 59 12.09 7.44 -10.19
C MET A 59 12.08 6.91 -8.75
N VAL A 60 11.09 6.11 -8.37
CA VAL A 60 11.01 5.50 -7.03
C VAL A 60 12.15 4.51 -6.83
N ARG A 61 12.39 3.64 -7.81
CA ARG A 61 13.48 2.65 -7.80
C ARG A 61 14.85 3.31 -7.75
N ALA A 62 15.06 4.38 -8.51
CA ALA A 62 16.30 5.16 -8.54
C ALA A 62 16.61 5.79 -7.18
N ARG A 63 15.60 6.38 -6.55
CA ARG A 63 15.76 6.90 -5.19
C ARG A 63 16.12 5.79 -4.21
N ALA A 64 15.42 4.66 -4.28
CA ALA A 64 15.63 3.55 -3.34
C ALA A 64 17.01 2.89 -3.46
N ARG A 65 17.57 2.77 -4.68
CA ARG A 65 18.93 2.23 -4.88
C ARG A 65 20.06 3.22 -4.54
N GLY A 66 19.76 4.52 -4.48
CA GLY A 66 20.77 5.56 -4.28
C GLY A 66 21.87 5.48 -5.34
N ASN A 67 23.13 5.41 -4.90
CA ASN A 67 24.29 5.32 -5.80
C ASN A 67 24.65 3.88 -6.22
N ASN A 68 23.95 2.86 -5.71
CA ASN A 68 24.25 1.46 -6.01
C ASN A 68 23.46 0.97 -7.23
N ASN A 69 24.04 1.12 -8.42
CA ASN A 69 23.40 0.72 -9.67
C ASN A 69 23.41 -0.80 -9.95
N PHE A 70 23.96 -1.63 -9.05
CA PHE A 70 23.94 -3.09 -9.19
C PHE A 70 22.65 -3.72 -8.64
N ILE A 71 21.91 -2.99 -7.81
CA ILE A 71 20.64 -3.44 -7.22
C ILE A 71 19.47 -2.63 -7.78
N LEU A 72 18.26 -3.21 -7.71
CA LEU A 72 16.99 -2.54 -8.05
C LEU A 72 17.08 -1.73 -9.37
N LYS A 73 17.49 -2.43 -10.43
CA LYS A 73 17.65 -1.87 -11.78
C LYS A 73 16.34 -1.27 -12.29
N ASP A 74 16.45 -0.35 -13.23
CA ASP A 74 15.27 0.19 -13.91
C ASP A 74 14.50 -0.92 -14.64
N ILE A 75 13.18 -0.79 -14.62
CA ILE A 75 12.25 -1.67 -15.35
C ILE A 75 12.09 -1.12 -16.76
N SER A 76 12.07 -2.03 -17.73
CA SER A 76 11.82 -1.73 -19.14
C SER A 76 10.65 -2.53 -19.74
N GLU A 77 9.92 -3.27 -18.90
CA GLU A 77 8.72 -4.02 -19.31
C GLU A 77 7.59 -3.05 -19.64
N THR A 78 6.94 -3.25 -20.78
CA THR A 78 5.87 -2.38 -21.30
C THR A 78 4.58 -3.14 -21.60
N ASP A 79 4.58 -4.47 -21.45
CA ASP A 79 3.34 -5.23 -21.43
C ASP A 79 2.46 -4.76 -20.26
N LYS A 80 1.22 -4.37 -20.58
CA LYS A 80 0.29 -3.77 -19.62
C LYS A 80 0.07 -4.62 -18.37
N PHE A 81 -0.14 -5.92 -18.56
CA PHE A 81 -0.46 -6.84 -17.47
C PHE A 81 0.77 -7.09 -16.59
N LYS A 82 1.94 -7.33 -17.20
CA LYS A 82 3.17 -7.52 -16.44
C LYS A 82 3.62 -6.25 -15.72
N LEU A 83 3.51 -5.09 -16.38
CA LEU A 83 3.88 -3.81 -15.78
C LEU A 83 2.93 -3.47 -14.61
N ARG A 84 1.65 -3.80 -14.70
CA ARG A 84 0.71 -3.69 -13.57
C ARG A 84 1.20 -4.48 -12.36
N GLU A 85 1.53 -5.76 -12.53
CA GLU A 85 2.02 -6.60 -11.43
C GLU A 85 3.34 -6.07 -10.85
N ILE A 86 4.23 -5.53 -11.69
CA ILE A 86 5.45 -4.88 -11.24
C ILE A 86 5.13 -3.63 -10.39
N ILE A 87 4.18 -2.80 -10.82
CA ILE A 87 3.75 -1.60 -10.08
C ILE A 87 3.11 -2.00 -8.75
N TYR A 88 2.26 -3.02 -8.71
CA TYR A 88 1.66 -3.54 -7.48
C TYR A 88 2.71 -4.05 -6.51
N HIS A 89 3.72 -4.76 -7.02
CA HIS A 89 4.86 -5.18 -6.22
C HIS A 89 5.65 -3.98 -5.67
N GLU A 90 5.94 -2.98 -6.50
CA GLU A 90 6.67 -1.78 -6.07
C GLU A 90 5.89 -1.01 -4.99
N ARG A 91 4.57 -0.84 -5.14
CA ARG A 91 3.70 -0.24 -4.11
C ARG A 91 3.79 -1.01 -2.80
N ARG A 92 3.71 -2.34 -2.85
CA ARG A 92 3.79 -3.19 -1.65
C ARG A 92 5.09 -3.01 -0.89
N VAL A 93 6.24 -2.98 -1.57
CA VAL A 93 7.54 -2.88 -0.90
C VAL A 93 7.86 -1.45 -0.49
N GLU A 94 7.48 -0.47 -1.30
CA GLU A 94 7.77 0.94 -1.04
C GLU A 94 6.90 1.48 0.10
N LEU A 95 5.62 1.14 0.16
CA LEU A 95 4.64 1.63 1.14
C LEU A 95 4.41 0.66 2.31
N ALA A 96 5.32 -0.30 2.51
CA ALA A 96 5.21 -1.27 3.58
C ALA A 96 5.15 -0.59 4.97
N MET A 97 4.21 -1.05 5.82
CA MET A 97 3.95 -0.48 7.16
C MET A 97 3.40 0.95 7.14
N GLU A 98 2.86 1.42 6.02
CA GLU A 98 2.24 2.76 5.89
C GLU A 98 0.71 2.67 5.68
N GLN A 99 0.06 1.58 6.13
CA GLN A 99 -1.41 1.41 6.13
C GLN A 99 -2.10 1.35 4.75
N HIS A 100 -1.36 1.24 3.65
CA HIS A 100 -1.94 1.16 2.29
C HIS A 100 -2.43 -0.23 1.88
N ARG A 101 -1.73 -1.30 2.34
CA ARG A 101 -1.85 -2.64 1.71
C ARG A 101 -3.26 -3.21 1.66
N TRP A 102 -4.06 -3.02 2.71
CA TRP A 102 -5.44 -3.53 2.75
C TRP A 102 -6.30 -2.90 1.64
N PHE A 103 -6.24 -1.58 1.51
CA PHE A 103 -7.01 -0.84 0.52
C PHE A 103 -6.53 -1.10 -0.91
N ASP A 104 -5.22 -1.25 -1.11
CA ASP A 104 -4.65 -1.66 -2.39
C ASP A 104 -5.18 -3.04 -2.79
N LEU A 105 -5.12 -4.05 -1.91
CA LEU A 105 -5.61 -5.41 -2.20
C LEU A 105 -7.10 -5.47 -2.59
N ILE A 106 -7.93 -4.69 -1.90
CA ILE A 106 -9.37 -4.61 -2.22
C ILE A 106 -9.57 -4.00 -3.61
N ARG A 107 -8.90 -2.88 -3.89
CA ARG A 107 -9.02 -2.16 -5.17
C ARG A 107 -8.44 -2.95 -6.34
N GLU A 108 -7.36 -3.69 -6.10
CA GLU A 108 -6.73 -4.60 -7.06
C GLU A 108 -7.58 -5.86 -7.30
N GLY A 109 -8.54 -6.17 -6.41
CA GLY A 109 -9.42 -7.33 -6.52
C GLY A 109 -8.75 -8.67 -6.18
N ASN A 110 -7.56 -8.66 -5.59
CA ASN A 110 -6.75 -9.86 -5.29
C ASN A 110 -6.73 -10.23 -3.79
N VAL A 111 -7.49 -9.52 -2.94
CA VAL A 111 -7.52 -9.74 -1.49
C VAL A 111 -7.88 -11.18 -1.10
N ALA A 112 -8.82 -11.81 -1.82
CA ALA A 112 -9.27 -13.18 -1.53
C ALA A 112 -8.16 -14.21 -1.77
N ASP A 113 -7.42 -14.08 -2.88
CA ASP A 113 -6.30 -14.96 -3.21
C ASP A 113 -5.19 -14.83 -2.17
N ILE A 114 -4.87 -13.60 -1.77
CA ILE A 114 -3.84 -13.32 -0.77
C ILE A 114 -4.25 -13.83 0.61
N MET A 115 -5.51 -13.67 1.02
CA MET A 115 -6.00 -14.18 2.30
C MET A 115 -6.03 -15.72 2.32
N THR A 116 -6.44 -16.35 1.23
CA THR A 116 -6.39 -17.80 1.07
C THR A 116 -4.95 -18.31 1.17
N ALA A 117 -4.00 -17.66 0.50
CA ALA A 117 -2.58 -17.99 0.57
C ALA A 117 -1.96 -17.80 1.98
N LEU A 118 -2.65 -17.09 2.89
CA LEU A 118 -2.25 -16.86 4.28
C LEU A 118 -3.08 -17.70 5.27
N ASP A 119 -3.84 -18.68 4.79
CA ASP A 119 -4.75 -19.53 5.58
C ASP A 119 -5.75 -18.70 6.41
N LYS A 120 -6.24 -17.59 5.84
CA LYS A 120 -7.25 -16.73 6.45
C LYS A 120 -8.60 -16.93 5.78
N VAL A 121 -9.64 -17.06 6.60
CA VAL A 121 -11.02 -17.14 6.12
C VAL A 121 -11.44 -15.77 5.60
N PHE A 122 -11.63 -15.66 4.29
CA PHE A 122 -12.11 -14.47 3.62
C PHE A 122 -13.34 -14.81 2.78
N ILE A 123 -14.45 -14.11 3.02
CA ILE A 123 -15.71 -14.28 2.30
C ILE A 123 -15.85 -13.11 1.33
N ILE A 124 -15.79 -13.40 0.03
CA ILE A 124 -15.95 -12.43 -1.04
C ILE A 124 -17.35 -11.82 -0.99
N GLY A 125 -17.44 -10.49 -1.14
CA GLY A 125 -18.67 -9.72 -1.06
C GLY A 125 -19.13 -9.42 0.37
N LYS A 126 -18.31 -9.72 1.38
CA LYS A 126 -18.58 -9.43 2.80
C LYS A 126 -17.35 -8.82 3.47
N HIS A 127 -16.22 -9.52 3.48
CA HIS A 127 -15.04 -9.12 4.28
C HIS A 127 -14.22 -7.97 3.66
N GLU A 128 -14.60 -7.48 2.47
CA GLU A 128 -14.05 -6.26 1.87
C GLU A 128 -14.46 -5.01 2.66
N LEU A 129 -15.63 -5.04 3.30
CA LEU A 129 -16.17 -3.94 4.10
C LEU A 129 -16.27 -4.35 5.57
N MET A 130 -16.07 -3.36 6.44
CA MET A 130 -16.34 -3.52 7.88
C MET A 130 -17.85 -3.47 8.11
N PRO A 131 -18.38 -4.20 9.11
CA PRO A 131 -19.79 -4.04 9.49
C PRO A 131 -20.05 -2.61 9.98
N ILE A 132 -21.18 -2.06 9.56
CA ILE A 132 -21.67 -0.80 10.13
C ILE A 132 -22.09 -1.09 11.58
N PRO A 133 -21.66 -0.27 12.56
CA PRO A 133 -22.04 -0.48 13.95
C PRO A 133 -23.56 -0.49 14.14
N GLN A 134 -24.10 -1.50 14.83
CA GLN A 134 -25.54 -1.68 14.99
C GLN A 134 -26.23 -0.46 15.62
N SER A 135 -25.57 0.21 16.56
CA SER A 135 -26.09 1.43 17.19
C SER A 135 -26.37 2.54 16.17
N GLU A 136 -25.53 2.70 15.15
CA GLU A 136 -25.73 3.71 14.10
C GLU A 136 -26.93 3.35 13.21
N ILE A 137 -27.11 2.06 12.92
CA ILE A 137 -28.28 1.58 12.16
C ILE A 137 -29.57 1.83 12.94
N ASP A 138 -29.60 1.48 14.22
CA ASP A 138 -30.75 1.66 15.10
C ASP A 138 -31.12 3.15 15.24
N LEU A 139 -30.12 4.02 15.41
CA LEU A 139 -30.31 5.47 15.50
C LEU A 139 -30.76 6.11 14.17
N SER A 140 -30.40 5.51 13.03
CA SER A 140 -30.76 6.03 11.70
C SER A 140 -32.26 5.97 11.39
N GLY A 141 -33.04 5.22 12.19
CA GLY A 141 -34.49 5.07 11.99
C GLY A 141 -34.85 4.37 10.68
N GLY A 142 -33.96 3.54 10.14
CA GLY A 142 -34.17 2.78 8.89
C GLY A 142 -33.68 3.47 7.62
N THR A 143 -32.98 4.61 7.74
CA THR A 143 -32.34 5.28 6.57
C THR A 143 -31.00 4.64 6.20
N MET A 144 -30.34 3.97 7.15
CA MET A 144 -29.09 3.25 6.93
C MET A 144 -29.36 1.74 6.94
N THR A 145 -28.81 1.04 5.95
CA THR A 145 -28.85 -0.42 5.85
C THR A 145 -27.44 -0.98 6.01
N GLN A 146 -27.35 -2.23 6.47
CA GLN A 146 -26.07 -2.90 6.69
C GLN A 146 -25.32 -3.16 5.37
N ASN A 147 -23.99 -3.25 5.44
CA ASN A 147 -23.16 -3.71 4.34
C ASN A 147 -23.51 -5.16 3.94
N PRO A 148 -23.36 -5.54 2.66
CA PRO A 148 -23.69 -6.88 2.20
C PRO A 148 -23.05 -8.00 3.04
N GLY A 149 -23.86 -8.99 3.42
CA GLY A 149 -23.40 -10.19 4.12
C GLY A 149 -23.22 -10.08 5.64
N TYR A 150 -23.48 -8.92 6.26
CA TYR A 150 -23.48 -8.72 7.72
C TYR A 150 -24.89 -8.65 8.32
#